data_AF-A0A811GBM3-F1
#
_entry.id   AF-A0A811GBM3-F1
#
_cell.length_a   1.000
_cell.length_b   1.000
_cell.length_c   1.000
_cell.angle_alpha   90.00
_cell.angle_beta   90.00
_cell.angle_gamma   90.00
#
_symmetry.space_group_name_H-M   'P 1'
#
loop_
_entity.id
_entity.type
_entity.pdbx_description
1 polymer ?
#
loop_
_entity_poly.entity_id
_entity_poly.type
_entity_poly.pdbx_seq_one_letter_code
_entity_poly.pdbx_strand_id
1 'polypeptide(L)'
;MTFSVKIPHTQRYFLYLIWLILSLTGLYFAYSQDWQMQEPSDLTVNILKTHGIAAAIFLILLGALLAVHIQIALKLKRNLVTGLSMLSLMVLLAISGLGLYYSPEEWHENVKWLHIWVGLFSILWLPIHIWTGIYLRKSK
;
A
#
# COMPACT_ATOMS: atom_id res chain seq x y z
N MET A 1 30.86 7.21 -1.81
CA MET A 1 29.55 7.44 -1.15
C MET A 1 28.93 6.11 -0.79
N THR A 2 28.73 5.83 0.50
CA THR A 2 28.06 4.61 0.98
C THR A 2 26.55 4.81 0.95
N PHE A 3 25.89 4.28 -0.08
CA PHE A 3 24.43 4.34 -0.17
C PHE A 3 23.81 3.33 0.81
N SER A 4 22.99 3.83 1.74
CA SER A 4 22.25 3.00 2.69
C SER A 4 20.87 2.66 2.12
N VAL A 5 20.49 1.39 2.17
CA VAL A 5 19.11 0.93 1.84
C VAL A 5 18.12 1.37 2.93
N LYS A 6 18.58 1.85 4.09
CA LYS A 6 17.70 2.21 5.20
C LYS A 6 16.94 3.51 4.87
N ILE A 7 15.63 3.46 5.08
CA ILE A 7 14.77 4.63 5.04
C ILE A 7 15.05 5.46 6.30
N PRO A 8 15.17 6.80 6.21
CA PRO A 8 15.30 7.69 7.36
C PRO A 8 14.17 7.49 8.38
N HIS A 9 14.47 7.67 9.67
CA HIS A 9 13.52 7.39 10.75
C HIS A 9 12.18 8.14 10.59
N THR A 10 12.24 9.43 10.27
CA THR A 10 11.04 10.26 10.06
C THR A 10 10.17 9.74 8.91
N GLN A 11 10.77 9.51 7.74
CA GLN A 11 10.06 8.97 6.58
C GLN A 11 9.48 7.59 6.88
N ARG A 12 10.21 6.75 7.63
CA ARG A 12 9.75 5.41 8.01
C ARG A 12 8.52 5.45 8.93
N TYR A 13 8.53 6.28 9.98
CA TYR A 13 7.37 6.39 10.86
C TYR A 13 6.17 7.01 10.14
N PHE A 14 6.42 7.99 9.28
CA PHE A 14 5.37 8.57 8.47
C PHE A 14 4.75 7.57 7.49
N LEU A 15 5.57 6.73 6.84
CA LEU A 15 5.10 5.60 6.04
C LEU A 15 4.22 4.65 6.85
N TYR A 16 4.63 4.28 8.06
CA TYR A 16 3.84 3.39 8.92
C TYR A 16 2.51 4.01 9.34
N LEU A 17 2.49 5.31 9.64
CA LEU A 17 1.27 6.02 9.98
C LEU A 17 0.29 6.06 8.80
N ILE A 18 0.74 6.48 7.62
CA ILE A 18 -0.11 6.55 6.43
C ILE A 18 -0.62 5.17 6.02
N TRP A 19 0.27 4.17 6.09
CA TRP A 19 -0.13 2.80 5.86
C TRP A 19 -1.22 2.37 6.86
N LEU A 20 -1.04 2.64 8.15
CA LEU A 20 -2.01 2.27 9.19
C LEU A 20 -3.37 2.90 8.93
N ILE A 21 -3.39 4.18 8.55
CA ILE A 21 -4.62 4.88 8.17
C ILE A 21 -5.29 4.18 6.98
N LEU A 22 -4.54 3.91 5.91
CA LEU A 22 -5.08 3.22 4.72
C LEU A 22 -5.68 1.87 5.06
N SER A 23 -5.00 1.08 5.89
CA SER A 23 -5.46 -0.26 6.22
C SER A 23 -6.65 -0.27 7.15
N LEU A 24 -6.69 0.60 8.16
CA LEU A 24 -7.85 0.71 9.04
C LEU A 24 -9.09 1.22 8.29
N THR A 25 -8.91 2.27 7.47
CA THR A 25 -10.01 2.84 6.69
C THR A 25 -10.50 1.88 5.60
N GLY A 26 -9.58 1.20 4.91
CA GLY A 26 -9.92 0.20 3.88
C GLY A 26 -10.62 -1.03 4.46
N LEU A 27 -10.12 -1.56 5.59
CA LEU A 27 -10.77 -2.66 6.31
C LEU A 27 -12.18 -2.28 6.78
N TYR A 28 -12.33 -1.08 7.35
CA TYR A 28 -13.64 -0.58 7.77
C TYR A 28 -14.61 -0.49 6.57
N PHE A 29 -14.15 0.06 5.45
CA PHE A 29 -15.00 0.23 4.28
C PHE A 29 -15.42 -1.12 3.69
N ALA A 30 -14.47 -2.05 3.49
CA ALA A 30 -14.78 -3.41 3.01
C ALA A 30 -15.74 -4.15 3.96
N TYR A 31 -15.57 -4.00 5.27
CA TYR A 31 -16.46 -4.61 6.25
C TYR A 31 -17.86 -4.00 6.23
N SER A 32 -17.97 -2.68 6.35
CA SER A 32 -19.26 -1.98 6.47
C SER A 32 -20.06 -2.00 5.16
N GLN A 33 -19.42 -1.73 4.03
CA GLN A 33 -20.11 -1.56 2.74
C GLN A 33 -20.21 -2.86 1.96
N ASP A 34 -19.13 -3.64 1.85
CA ASP A 34 -19.11 -4.82 0.96
C ASP A 34 -19.55 -6.11 1.65
N TRP A 35 -19.24 -6.31 2.93
CA TRP A 35 -19.63 -7.53 3.65
C TRP A 35 -20.91 -7.38 4.46
N GLN A 36 -21.15 -6.22 5.05
CA GLN A 36 -22.37 -5.95 5.81
C GLN A 36 -23.47 -5.27 4.99
N MET A 37 -23.17 -4.78 3.79
CA MET A 37 -24.13 -4.09 2.91
C MET A 37 -24.87 -2.95 3.64
N GLN A 38 -24.16 -2.21 4.51
CA GLN A 38 -24.74 -1.09 5.25
C GLN A 38 -24.97 0.09 4.33
N GLU A 39 -26.08 0.80 4.52
CA GLU A 39 -26.29 2.08 3.85
C GLU A 39 -25.17 3.09 4.23
N PRO A 40 -24.64 3.86 3.26
CA PRO A 40 -23.59 4.83 3.53
C PRO A 40 -24.03 5.88 4.55
N SER A 41 -23.30 5.98 5.67
CA SER A 41 -23.46 7.05 6.66
C SER A 41 -22.42 8.17 6.46
N ASP A 42 -22.61 9.30 7.14
CA ASP A 42 -21.62 10.40 7.15
C ASP A 42 -20.23 9.93 7.60
N LEU A 43 -20.18 8.99 8.55
CA LEU A 43 -18.94 8.38 9.01
C LEU A 43 -18.27 7.60 7.88
N THR A 44 -19.02 6.73 7.19
CA THR A 44 -18.49 5.94 6.06
C THR A 44 -17.97 6.83 4.95
N VAL A 45 -18.68 7.92 4.62
CA VAL A 45 -18.25 8.92 3.63
C VAL A 45 -16.94 9.60 4.06
N ASN A 46 -16.84 10.03 5.32
CA ASN A 46 -15.63 10.68 5.83
C ASN A 46 -14.43 9.72 5.91
N ILE A 47 -14.68 8.45 6.21
CA ILE A 47 -13.65 7.39 6.18
C ILE A 47 -13.15 7.19 4.75
N LEU A 48 -14.03 7.12 3.75
CA LEU A 48 -13.64 6.98 2.35
C LEU A 48 -12.81 8.19 1.86
N LYS A 49 -13.22 9.41 2.22
CA LYS A 49 -12.45 10.64 1.93
C LYS A 49 -11.04 10.57 2.55
N THR A 50 -10.97 10.17 3.82
CA THR A 50 -9.71 10.01 4.55
C THR A 50 -8.81 8.97 3.86
N HIS A 51 -9.39 7.85 3.42
CA HIS A 51 -8.69 6.81 2.66
C HIS A 51 -8.11 7.37 1.35
N GLY A 52 -8.92 8.09 0.56
CA GLY A 52 -8.47 8.71 -0.69
C GLY A 52 -7.34 9.72 -0.51
N ILE A 53 -7.42 10.60 0.50
CA ILE A 53 -6.36 11.56 0.83
C ILE A 53 -5.08 10.82 1.26
N ALA A 54 -5.20 9.83 2.15
CA ALA A 54 -4.07 9.02 2.59
C ALA A 54 -3.43 8.26 1.42
N ALA A 55 -4.22 7.79 0.45
CA ALA A 55 -3.72 7.09 -0.73
C ALA A 55 -2.90 8.03 -1.62
N ALA A 56 -3.37 9.26 -1.84
CA ALA A 56 -2.61 10.27 -2.57
C ALA A 56 -1.26 10.58 -1.91
N ILE A 57 -1.25 10.75 -0.57
CA ILE A 57 0.00 10.94 0.19
C ILE A 57 0.90 9.70 0.06
N PHE A 58 0.34 8.50 0.15
CA PHE A 58 1.09 7.26 0.01
C PHE A 58 1.74 7.11 -1.36
N LEU A 59 1.08 7.52 -2.45
CA LEU A 59 1.68 7.52 -3.79
C LEU A 59 2.89 8.46 -3.90
N ILE A 60 2.85 9.62 -3.25
CA ILE A 60 4.03 10.52 -3.15
C ILE A 60 5.17 9.82 -2.41
N LEU A 61 4.86 9.16 -1.30
CA LEU A 61 5.86 8.41 -0.53
C LEU A 61 6.42 7.23 -1.31
N LEU A 62 5.58 6.51 -2.07
CA LEU A 62 6.00 5.43 -2.97
C LEU A 62 6.94 5.94 -4.06
N GLY A 63 6.65 7.10 -4.65
CA GLY A 63 7.55 7.78 -5.59
C GLY A 63 8.92 8.09 -4.97
N ALA A 64 8.94 8.60 -3.74
CA ALA A 64 10.19 8.83 -3.00
C ALA A 64 10.95 7.52 -2.70
N LEU A 65 10.24 6.45 -2.36
CA LEU A 65 10.83 5.12 -2.14
C LEU A 65 11.40 4.52 -3.44
N LEU A 66 10.72 4.71 -4.57
CA LEU A 66 11.19 4.30 -5.88
C LEU A 66 12.54 4.93 -6.20
N ALA A 67 12.66 6.25 -6.02
CA ALA A 67 13.88 7.00 -6.34
C ALA A 67 15.10 6.59 -5.50
N VAL A 68 14.90 6.22 -4.22
CA VAL A 68 16.01 5.97 -3.29
C VAL A 68 16.06 4.51 -2.82
N HIS A 69 15.09 4.07 -2.02
CA HIS A 69 15.11 2.76 -1.38
C HIS A 69 15.16 1.61 -2.39
N ILE A 70 14.25 1.64 -3.37
CA ILE A 70 14.12 0.58 -4.39
C ILE A 70 15.31 0.61 -5.34
N GLN A 71 15.71 1.78 -5.86
CA GLN A 71 16.88 1.89 -6.72
C GLN A 71 18.17 1.35 -6.06
N ILE A 72 18.42 1.70 -4.80
CA ILE A 72 19.60 1.21 -4.08
C ILE A 72 19.48 -0.31 -3.83
N ALA A 73 18.31 -0.81 -3.45
CA ALA A 73 18.08 -2.24 -3.22
C ALA A 73 18.32 -3.07 -4.50
N LEU A 74 17.88 -2.58 -5.66
CA LEU A 74 18.14 -3.20 -6.97
C LEU A 74 19.64 -3.24 -7.29
N LYS A 75 20.34 -2.11 -7.17
CA LYS A 75 21.79 -2.02 -7.42
C LYS A 75 22.58 -2.97 -6.52
N LEU A 76 22.19 -3.10 -5.26
CA LEU A 76 22.85 -3.98 -4.29
C LEU A 76 22.33 -5.42 -4.31
N LYS A 77 21.35 -5.73 -5.17
CA LYS A 77 20.66 -7.04 -5.26
C LYS A 77 20.19 -7.55 -3.88
N ARG A 78 19.61 -6.66 -3.06
CA ARG A 78 19.17 -6.99 -1.69
C ARG A 78 17.64 -7.10 -1.61
N ASN A 79 17.17 -8.19 -1.00
CA ASN A 79 15.75 -8.44 -0.73
C ASN A 79 14.83 -8.26 -1.96
N LEU A 80 15.30 -8.70 -3.14
CA LEU A 80 14.64 -8.44 -4.42
C LEU A 80 13.27 -9.09 -4.52
N VAL A 81 13.14 -10.34 -4.08
CA VAL A 81 11.90 -11.13 -4.24
C VAL A 81 10.73 -10.44 -3.55
N THR A 82 10.85 -10.19 -2.24
CA THR A 82 9.76 -9.55 -1.48
C THR A 82 9.60 -8.07 -1.85
N GLY A 83 10.67 -7.39 -2.27
CA GLY A 83 10.63 -5.99 -2.68
C GLY A 83 9.91 -5.78 -4.01
N LEU A 84 10.21 -6.60 -5.02
CA LEU A 84 9.52 -6.54 -6.31
C LEU A 84 8.07 -6.99 -6.19
N SER A 85 7.78 -8.02 -5.40
CA SER A 85 6.38 -8.42 -5.16
C SER A 85 5.59 -7.33 -4.44
N MET A 86 6.18 -6.67 -3.43
CA MET A 86 5.54 -5.52 -2.77
C MET A 86 5.30 -4.38 -3.76
N LEU A 87 6.27 -4.07 -4.62
CA LEU A 87 6.09 -3.04 -5.66
C LEU A 87 4.94 -3.40 -6.62
N SER A 88 4.85 -4.66 -7.07
CA SER A 88 3.74 -5.13 -7.90
C SER A 88 2.38 -4.94 -7.23
N LEU A 89 2.27 -5.27 -5.94
CA LEU A 89 1.03 -5.04 -5.17
C LEU A 89 0.67 -3.55 -5.12
N MET A 90 1.66 -2.67 -4.91
CA MET A 90 1.40 -1.23 -4.87
C MET A 90 0.94 -0.69 -6.23
N VAL A 91 1.49 -1.21 -7.33
CA VAL A 91 1.06 -0.87 -8.69
C VAL A 91 -0.38 -1.34 -8.93
N LEU A 92 -0.71 -2.57 -8.54
CA LEU A 92 -2.07 -3.09 -8.66
C LEU A 92 -3.06 -2.28 -7.82
N LEU A 93 -2.71 -1.86 -6.61
CA LEU A 93 -3.54 -0.97 -5.79
C LEU A 93 -3.73 0.40 -6.41
N ALA A 94 -2.67 0.99 -6.98
CA ALA A 94 -2.76 2.28 -7.65
C ALA A 94 -3.67 2.22 -8.88
N ILE A 95 -3.49 1.20 -9.73
CA ILE A 95 -4.29 1.01 -10.95
C ILE A 95 -5.75 0.70 -10.60
N SER A 96 -6.00 -0.23 -9.66
CA SER A 96 -7.37 -0.55 -9.25
C SER A 96 -8.04 0.63 -8.56
N GLY A 97 -7.31 1.40 -7.74
CA GLY A 97 -7.83 2.63 -7.13
C GLY A 97 -8.23 3.67 -8.17
N LEU A 98 -7.44 3.86 -9.24
CA LEU A 98 -7.84 4.69 -10.38
C LEU A 98 -9.05 4.09 -11.13
N GLY A 99 -9.05 2.77 -11.32
CA GLY A 99 -10.16 2.06 -11.96
C GLY A 99 -11.49 2.31 -11.26
N LEU A 100 -11.52 2.39 -9.93
CA LEU A 100 -12.76 2.70 -9.19
C LEU A 100 -13.37 4.06 -9.55
N TYR A 101 -12.58 5.02 -10.03
CA TYR A 101 -13.08 6.32 -10.47
C TYR A 101 -13.34 6.41 -11.97
N TYR A 102 -12.62 5.64 -12.77
CA TYR A 102 -12.52 5.86 -14.21
C TYR A 102 -12.86 4.64 -15.08
N SER A 103 -13.09 3.46 -14.50
CA SER A 103 -13.50 2.29 -15.26
C SER A 103 -14.96 2.39 -15.69
N PRO A 104 -15.35 1.74 -16.81
CA PRO A 104 -16.76 1.55 -17.16
C PRO A 104 -17.53 0.81 -16.04
N GLU A 105 -18.83 1.05 -15.95
CA GLU A 105 -19.72 0.45 -14.93
C GLU A 105 -19.61 -1.08 -14.89
N GLU A 106 -19.56 -1.73 -16.06
CA GLU A 106 -19.45 -3.18 -16.20
C GLU A 106 -18.16 -3.79 -15.58
N TRP A 107 -17.13 -2.97 -15.39
CA TRP A 107 -15.87 -3.38 -14.76
C TRP A 107 -15.77 -2.98 -13.28
N HIS A 108 -16.65 -2.10 -12.82
CA HIS A 108 -16.52 -1.47 -11.50
C HIS A 108 -16.48 -2.51 -10.37
N GLU A 109 -17.37 -3.51 -10.41
CA GLU A 109 -17.42 -4.57 -9.40
C GLU A 109 -16.13 -5.42 -9.38
N ASN A 110 -15.62 -5.79 -10.55
CA ASN A 110 -14.38 -6.57 -10.66
C ASN A 110 -13.18 -5.78 -10.13
N VAL A 111 -13.10 -4.48 -10.47
CA VAL A 111 -12.04 -3.59 -9.99
C VAL A 111 -12.11 -3.40 -8.47
N LYS A 112 -13.32 -3.27 -7.92
CA LYS A 112 -13.56 -3.19 -6.47
C LYS A 112 -13.05 -4.42 -5.75
N TRP A 113 -13.43 -5.61 -6.18
CA TRP A 113 -12.95 -6.84 -5.55
C TRP A 113 -11.43 -7.02 -5.69
N LEU A 114 -10.86 -6.67 -6.84
CA LEU A 114 -9.40 -6.66 -7.02
C LEU A 114 -8.74 -5.72 -6.00
N HIS A 115 -9.23 -4.49 -5.86
CA HIS A 115 -8.68 -3.50 -4.93
C HIS A 115 -8.75 -4.00 -3.48
N ILE A 116 -9.89 -4.54 -3.06
CA ILE A 116 -10.11 -5.08 -1.71
C ILE A 116 -9.13 -6.22 -1.44
N TRP A 117 -9.09 -7.26 -2.29
CA TRP A 117 -8.27 -8.45 -2.02
C TRP A 117 -6.78 -8.15 -2.06
N VAL A 118 -6.31 -7.35 -3.03
CA VAL A 118 -4.91 -6.91 -3.09
C VAL A 118 -4.58 -6.04 -1.87
N GLY A 119 -5.53 -5.20 -1.42
CA GLY A 119 -5.39 -4.39 -0.21
C GLY A 119 -5.18 -5.26 1.03
N LEU A 120 -6.09 -6.22 1.26
CA LEU A 120 -6.01 -7.18 2.37
C LEU A 120 -4.70 -7.98 2.35
N PHE A 121 -4.27 -8.44 1.17
CA PHE A 121 -2.99 -9.14 1.06
C PHE A 121 -1.81 -8.22 1.41
N SER A 122 -1.84 -6.98 0.92
CA SER A 122 -0.80 -5.99 1.20
C SER A 122 -0.72 -5.64 2.69
N ILE A 123 -1.83 -5.76 3.42
CA ILE A 123 -1.88 -5.56 4.88
C ILE A 123 -0.84 -6.43 5.60
N LEU A 124 -0.79 -7.70 5.21
CA LEU A 124 0.11 -8.68 5.81
C LEU A 124 1.48 -8.71 5.13
N TRP A 125 1.53 -8.38 3.83
CA TRP A 125 2.77 -8.48 3.06
C TRP A 125 3.83 -7.44 3.45
N LEU A 126 3.44 -6.21 3.83
CA LEU A 126 4.41 -5.20 4.25
C LEU A 126 5.24 -5.65 5.48
N PRO A 127 4.63 -6.10 6.60
CA PRO A 127 5.38 -6.65 7.73
C PRO A 127 6.35 -7.78 7.34
N ILE A 128 5.92 -8.69 6.45
CA ILE A 128 6.76 -9.77 5.94
C ILE A 128 7.96 -9.21 5.18
N HIS A 129 7.74 -8.29 4.23
CA HIS A 129 8.82 -7.64 3.49
C HIS A 129 9.85 -6.97 4.41
N ILE A 130 9.38 -6.24 5.43
CA ILE A 130 10.23 -5.60 6.43
C ILE A 130 11.03 -6.64 7.21
N TRP A 131 10.37 -7.68 7.70
CA TRP A 131 10.99 -8.72 8.52
C TRP A 131 12.05 -9.50 7.73
N THR A 132 11.75 -9.92 6.50
CA THR A 132 12.73 -10.55 5.60
C THR A 132 13.91 -9.63 5.34
N GLY A 133 13.68 -8.33 5.13
CA GLY A 133 14.75 -7.35 4.96
C GLY A 133 15.62 -7.15 6.22
N ILE A 134 15.07 -7.32 7.41
CA ILE A 134 15.84 -7.33 8.68
C ILE A 134 16.63 -8.63 8.82
N TYR A 135 16.00 -9.78 8.57
CA TYR A 135 16.63 -11.10 8.69
C TYR A 135 17.81 -11.27 7.75
N LEU A 136 17.64 -10.94 6.46
CA LEU A 136 18.70 -11.02 5.44
C LEU A 136 19.89 -10.09 5.72
N ARG A 137 19.71 -9.05 6.54
CA ARG A 137 20.80 -8.18 7.00
C ARG A 137 21.63 -8.77 8.13
N LYS A 138 21.06 -9.69 8.93
CA LYS A 138 21.80 -10.38 10.01
C LYS A 138 22.62 -11.56 9.48
N SER A 139 22.21 -12.13 8.34
CA SER A 139 22.85 -13.30 7.72
C SER A 139 24.04 -12.96 6.81
N LYS A 140 24.34 -11.68 6.58
CA LYS A 140 25.47 -11.19 5.78
C LYS A 140 26.34 -10.29 6.63
#